data_AF-A0A962C339-F1
#
_entry.id   AF-A0A962C339-F1
#
_cell.length_a   1.000
_cell.length_b   1.000
_cell.length_c   1.000
_cell.angle_alpha   90.00
_cell.angle_beta   90.00
_cell.angle_gamma   90.00
#
_symmetry.space_group_name_H-M   'P 1'
#
loop_
_entity.id
_entity.type
_entity.pdbx_description
1 polymer ?
#
loop_
_entity_poly.entity_id
_entity_poly.type
_entity_poly.pdbx_seq_one_letter_code
_entity_poly.pdbx_strand_id
1 'polypeptide(L)' 'MSGLEPSAEFLDAALIVARGAATKAAAIIEGYWNGDARMQLKPDATPVTQADIEAEQAIRAHLRATYPDHAIVGEEQG' A
#
# COMPACT_ATOMS: atom_id res chain seq x y z
N MET A 1 -21.23 6.92 21.22
CA MET A 1 -20.24 5.83 21.19
C MET A 1 -18.89 6.49 21.12
N SER A 2 -18.12 6.47 22.21
CA SER A 2 -16.74 6.98 22.19
C SER A 2 -15.96 6.09 21.24
N GLY A 3 -15.56 6.60 20.08
CA GLY A 3 -14.55 5.93 19.27
C GLY A 3 -13.33 5.74 20.16
N LEU A 4 -12.78 4.52 20.22
CA LEU A 4 -11.48 4.34 20.85
C LEU A 4 -10.47 5.06 19.97
N GLU A 5 -10.01 6.22 20.44
CA GLU A 5 -8.84 6.85 19.86
C GLU A 5 -7.64 5.89 20.04
N PRO A 6 -6.85 5.64 18.98
CA PRO A 6 -5.68 4.80 19.08
C PRO A 6 -4.66 5.37 20.08
N SER A 7 -4.00 4.51 20.87
CA SER A 7 -2.96 4.95 21.81
C SER A 7 -1.73 5.46 21.05
N ALA A 8 -0.92 6.29 21.72
CA ALA A 8 0.34 6.77 21.17
C ALA A 8 1.29 5.60 20.83
N GLU A 9 1.35 4.56 21.68
CA GLU A 9 2.22 3.41 21.39
C GLU A 9 1.75 2.64 20.15
N PHE A 10 0.43 2.51 19.95
CA PHE A 10 -0.10 1.89 18.73
C PHE A 10 0.25 2.72 17.49
N LEU A 11 0.12 4.05 17.55
CA LEU A 11 0.45 4.92 16.43
C LEU A 11 1.94 4.87 16.07
N ASP A 12 2.82 4.81 17.07
CA ASP A 12 4.27 4.66 16.85
C ASP A 12 4.59 3.31 16.18
N ALA A 13 3.97 2.22 16.65
CA ALA A 13 4.13 0.90 16.03
C ALA A 13 3.59 0.88 14.59
N ALA A 14 2.41 1.46 14.37
CA ALA A 14 1.80 1.54 13.05
C ALA A 14 2.65 2.36 12.08
N LEU A 15 3.28 3.44 12.54
CA LEU A 15 4.19 4.26 11.73
C LEU A 15 5.42 3.48 11.27
N ILE A 16 5.98 2.62 12.13
CA ILE A 16 7.12 1.75 11.76
C ILE A 16 6.70 0.80 10.64
N VAL A 17 5.55 0.15 10.77
CA VAL A 17 5.01 -0.77 9.76
C VAL A 17 4.69 -0.03 8.45
N ALA A 18 4.07 1.15 8.53
CA ALA A 18 3.74 1.97 7.37
C ALA A 18 4.98 2.40 6.60
N ARG A 19 6.05 2.80 7.30
CA ARG A 19 7.36 3.11 6.67
C ARG A 19 7.95 1.88 5.98
N GLY A 20 7.89 0.71 6.62
CA GLY A 20 8.32 -0.54 6.00
C GLY A 20 7.55 -0.88 4.72
N ALA A 21 6.23 -0.69 4.72
CA ALA A 21 5.39 -0.87 3.53
C ALA A 21 5.79 0.11 2.42
N ALA A 22 5.96 1.39 2.76
CA ALA A 22 6.36 2.43 1.82
C ALA A 22 7.74 2.17 1.21
N THR A 23 8.72 1.73 2.00
CA THR A 23 10.06 1.37 1.48
C THR A 23 9.98 0.21 0.48
N LYS A 24 9.14 -0.80 0.74
CA LYS A 24 8.95 -1.93 -0.19
C LYS A 24 8.30 -1.50 -1.50
N ALA A 25 7.26 -0.67 -1.43
CA ALA A 25 6.61 -0.10 -2.60
C ALA A 25 7.58 0.78 -3.41
N ALA A 26 8.37 1.62 -2.74
CA ALA A 26 9.36 2.47 -3.40
C ALA A 26 10.36 1.66 -4.23
N ALA A 27 10.89 0.55 -3.70
CA ALA A 27 11.82 -0.30 -4.45
C ALA A 27 11.20 -0.90 -5.73
N ILE A 28 9.90 -1.22 -5.72
CA ILE A 28 9.16 -1.68 -6.90
C ILE A 28 9.02 -0.55 -7.91
N ILE A 29 8.54 0.61 -7.45
CA ILE A 29 8.32 1.80 -8.29
C ILE A 29 9.64 2.25 -8.94
N GLU A 30 10.75 2.28 -8.19
CA GLU A 30 12.08 2.60 -8.70
C GLU A 30 12.56 1.62 -9.78
N GLY A 31 12.21 0.34 -9.64
CA GLY A 31 12.50 -0.68 -10.66
C GLY A 31 11.80 -0.38 -12.00
N TYR A 32 10.54 0.05 -11.94
CA TYR A 32 9.78 0.45 -13.13
C TYR A 32 10.19 1.81 -13.68
N TRP A 33 10.61 2.76 -12.82
CA TRP A 33 11.12 4.05 -13.26
C TRP A 33 12.37 3.92 -14.14
N ASN A 34 13.25 2.98 -13.79
CA ASN A 34 14.45 2.67 -14.55
C ASN A 34 14.20 1.69 -15.71
N GLY A 35 12.96 1.28 -15.95
CA GLY A 35 12.55 0.30 -16.97
C GLY A 35 11.30 0.72 -17.73
N ASP A 36 10.60 -0.25 -18.33
CA ASP A 36 9.32 -0.01 -19.03
C ASP A 36 8.14 -0.39 -18.13
N ALA A 37 7.37 0.62 -17.71
CA ALA A 37 6.09 0.41 -17.03
C ALA A 37 4.97 0.26 -18.06
N ARG A 38 4.31 -0.91 -18.09
CA ARG A 38 3.12 -1.12 -18.93
C ARG A 38 1.92 -0.42 -18.31
N MET A 39 1.35 0.54 -19.04
CA MET A 39 0.10 1.21 -18.69
C MET A 39 -1.11 0.47 -19.27
N GLN A 40 -2.18 0.43 -18.48
CA GLN A 40 -3.51 -0.08 -18.82
C GLN A 40 -4.55 0.96 -18.40
N LEU A 41 -5.74 0.93 -19.00
CA LEU A 41 -6.86 1.76 -18.57
C LEU A 41 -7.84 0.92 -17.75
N LYS A 42 -8.25 1.45 -16.59
CA LYS A 42 -9.32 0.89 -15.76
C LYS A 42 -10.69 1.09 -16.44
N PRO A 43 -11.77 0.44 -15.96
CA PRO A 43 -13.12 0.59 -16.52
C PRO A 43 -13.66 2.04 -16.50
N ASP A 44 -13.18 2.86 -15.58
CA ASP A 44 -13.52 4.29 -15.48
C ASP A 44 -12.60 5.21 -16.33
N ALA A 45 -11.79 4.60 -17.21
CA ALA A 45 -10.79 5.26 -18.06
C ALA A 45 -9.64 5.97 -17.33
N THR A 46 -9.43 5.69 -16.04
CA THR A 46 -8.22 6.11 -15.34
C THR A 46 -7.03 5.20 -15.69
N PRO A 47 -5.80 5.75 -15.83
CA PRO A 47 -4.63 4.94 -16.10
C PRO A 47 -4.19 4.17 -14.85
N VAL A 48 -3.67 2.97 -15.05
CA VAL A 48 -3.00 2.15 -14.04
C VAL A 48 -1.78 1.50 -14.67
N THR A 49 -0.68 1.40 -13.94
CA THR A 49 0.52 0.71 -14.38
C THR A 49 0.74 -0.57 -13.58
N GLN A 50 1.61 -1.45 -14.11
CA GLN A 50 2.06 -2.61 -13.34
C GLN A 50 2.75 -2.20 -12.02
N ALA A 51 3.40 -1.04 -11.98
CA ALA A 51 4.03 -0.52 -10.77
C ALA A 51 2.99 -0.20 -9.68
N ASP A 52 1.85 0.39 -10.05
CA ASP A 52 0.78 0.73 -9.11
C ASP A 52 0.19 -0.55 -8.47
N ILE A 53 -0.09 -1.56 -9.30
CA ILE A 53 -0.64 -2.85 -8.86
C ILE A 53 0.32 -3.57 -7.91
N GLU A 54 1.60 -3.68 -8.29
CA GLU A 54 2.60 -4.40 -7.48
C GLU A 54 2.97 -3.65 -6.20
N ALA A 55 3.02 -2.31 -6.25
CA ALA A 55 3.21 -1.49 -5.06
C ALA A 55 2.07 -1.70 -4.05
N GLU A 56 0.81 -1.66 -4.48
CA GLU A 56 -0.33 -1.92 -3.58
C GLU A 56 -0.29 -3.35 -3.02
N GLN A 57 0.04 -4.36 -3.84
CA GLN A 57 0.19 -5.74 -3.37
C GLN A 57 1.26 -5.86 -2.28
N ALA A 58 2.41 -5.22 -2.47
CA ALA A 58 3.50 -5.24 -1.49
C ALA A 58 3.12 -4.54 -0.18
N ILE A 59 2.42 -3.40 -0.27
CA ILE A 59 1.87 -2.69 0.90
C ILE A 59 0.88 -3.59 1.64
N ARG A 60 -0.12 -4.14 0.94
CA ARG A 60 -1.13 -5.03 1.52
C ARG A 60 -0.51 -6.25 2.20
N ALA A 61 0.47 -6.89 1.55
CA ALA A 61 1.17 -8.04 2.12
C ALA A 61 1.93 -7.67 3.40
N HIS A 62 2.59 -6.51 3.42
CA HIS A 62 3.32 -6.06 4.60
C HIS A 62 2.39 -5.69 5.76
N LEU A 63 1.30 -4.96 5.48
CA LEU A 63 0.29 -4.61 6.48
C LEU A 63 -0.37 -5.86 7.07
N ARG A 64 -0.80 -6.81 6.23
CA ARG A 64 -1.44 -8.06 6.69
C ARG A 64 -0.53 -8.94 7.54
N ALA A 65 0.78 -8.89 7.32
CA ALA A 65 1.73 -9.66 8.12
C ALA A 65 1.79 -9.19 9.58
N THR A 66 1.52 -7.90 9.85
CA THR A 66 1.52 -7.34 11.21
C THR A 66 0.11 -7.13 11.77
N TYR A 67 -0.84 -6.76 10.91
CA TYR A 67 -2.21 -6.43 11.27
C TYR A 67 -3.21 -7.24 10.43
N PRO A 68 -3.31 -8.57 10.66
CA PRO A 68 -4.15 -9.44 9.83
C PRO A 68 -5.64 -9.10 9.88
N ASP A 69 -6.10 -8.51 10.98
CA ASP A 69 -7.52 -8.19 11.22
C ASP A 69 -7.90 -6.76 10.79
N HIS A 70 -6.94 -5.95 10.36
CA HIS A 70 -7.25 -4.58 9.90
C HIS A 70 -7.89 -4.62 8.51
N ALA A 71 -8.98 -3.86 8.35
CA ALA A 71 -9.46 -3.52 7.03
C ALA A 71 -8.41 -2.68 6.29
N ILE A 72 -8.25 -2.95 4.99
CA ILE A 72 -7.37 -2.18 4.11
C ILE A 72 -8.22 -1.67 2.96
N VAL A 73 -8.25 -0.36 2.80
CA VAL A 73 -8.88 0.33 1.67
C VAL A 73 -7.76 0.82 0.76
N GLY A 74 -7.75 0.37 -0.49
CA GLY A 74 -6.77 0.70 -1.52
C GLY A 74 -7.44 1.16 -2.82
N GLU A 75 -6.65 1.77 -3.71
CA GLU A 75 -7.17 2.29 -4.97
C GLU A 75 -7.36 1.19 -6.02
N GLU A 76 -6.49 0.18 -6.03
CA GLU A 76 -6.43 -0.82 -7.10
C GLU A 76 -7.21 -2.10 -6.80
N GLN A 77 -7.24 -2.55 -5.54
CA GLN A 77 -7.91 -3.81 -5.14
C GLN A 77 -9.11 -3.62 -4.21
N GLY A 78 -9.54 -2.38 -3.94
CA GLY A 78 -10.66 -2.08 -3.05
C GLY A 78 -10.28 -2.14 -1.59
#